data_AF-A0A842NA69-F1
#
_entry.id   AF-A0A842NA69-F1
#
_cell.length_a   1.000
_cell.length_b   1.000
_cell.length_c   1.000
_cell.angle_alpha   90.00
_cell.angle_beta   90.00
_cell.angle_gamma   90.00
#
_symmetry.space_group_name_H-M   'P 1'
#
loop_
_entity.id
_entity.type
_entity.pdbx_description
1 polymer ?
#
loop_
_entity_poly.entity_id
_entity_poly.type
_entity_poly.pdbx_seq_one_letter_code
_entity_poly.pdbx_strand_id
1 'polypeptide(L)'
;MEFSAKTNTSDEWKAIISAISTLVEEATFEATVEGISFRGMDPSHVALIDISWPNSAFEKYSCDSDIKFGVRIDEFSKLIKRAEKSESIEINISEDSMLHVSIGKNKKYKMRLIESSASDTPLPKISYDSKIALSSTRFDKILGDIEVVSDYLSIKTTSENVEFSGKGDSGEATINLEKGTEELQEISVTQESTGTYSLEYLNPIVKAVGGTAGSIICEFSSAKPLRIEFKVTNIGRIHFYLAPRVES
;
A
#
# COMPACT_ATOMS: atom_id res chain seq x y z
N MET A 1 -20.81 4.60 22.04
CA MET A 1 -19.85 4.88 20.97
C MET A 1 -20.01 3.76 19.98
N GLU A 2 -20.65 4.03 18.84
CA GLU A 2 -20.86 3.03 17.82
C GLU A 2 -19.97 3.37 16.62
N PHE A 3 -18.87 2.65 16.50
CA PHE A 3 -18.12 2.60 15.24
C PHE A 3 -18.57 1.35 14.48
N SER A 4 -19.00 1.52 13.24
CA SER A 4 -19.25 0.42 12.30
C SER A 4 -18.83 0.82 10.88
N ALA A 5 -18.16 -0.09 10.18
CA ALA A 5 -17.77 0.09 8.79
C ALA A 5 -17.98 -1.20 8.01
N LYS A 6 -18.80 -1.15 6.96
CA LYS A 6 -19.15 -2.27 6.09
C LYS A 6 -18.70 -2.03 4.66
N THR A 7 -17.90 -2.96 4.12
CA THR A 7 -17.40 -2.90 2.73
C THR A 7 -18.38 -3.48 1.73
N ASN A 8 -18.20 -3.16 0.45
CA ASN A 8 -18.98 -3.77 -0.63
C ASN A 8 -18.56 -5.23 -0.85
N THR A 9 -17.25 -5.50 -0.82
CA THR A 9 -16.70 -6.84 -1.01
C THR A 9 -15.60 -7.15 0.01
N SER A 10 -14.95 -8.30 -0.15
CA SER A 10 -13.84 -8.68 0.73
C SER A 10 -12.49 -8.14 0.25
N ASP A 11 -12.41 -7.75 -1.02
CA ASP A 11 -11.17 -7.34 -1.67
C ASP A 11 -10.61 -6.08 -1.02
N GLU A 12 -11.46 -5.17 -0.55
CA GLU A 12 -11.02 -3.92 0.09
C GLU A 12 -10.21 -4.19 1.36
N TRP A 13 -10.78 -4.93 2.33
CA TRP A 13 -10.03 -5.28 3.55
C TRP A 13 -8.83 -6.19 3.27
N LYS A 14 -8.94 -7.10 2.29
CA LYS A 14 -7.80 -7.95 1.89
C LYS A 14 -6.64 -7.11 1.38
N ALA A 15 -6.89 -6.09 0.54
CA ALA A 15 -5.86 -5.19 0.05
C ALA A 15 -5.21 -4.40 1.20
N ILE A 16 -6.02 -3.80 2.09
CA ILE A 16 -5.52 -3.04 3.26
C ILE A 16 -4.65 -3.91 4.15
N ILE A 17 -5.14 -5.07 4.57
CA ILE A 17 -4.40 -5.94 5.50
C ILE A 17 -3.17 -6.56 4.83
N SER A 18 -3.25 -6.90 3.54
CA SER A 18 -2.09 -7.43 2.82
C SER A 18 -1.00 -6.37 2.71
N ALA A 19 -1.34 -5.12 2.40
CA ALA A 19 -0.39 -4.00 2.39
C ALA A 19 0.28 -3.85 3.76
N ILE A 20 -0.50 -3.70 4.83
CA ILE A 20 0.04 -3.46 6.18
C ILE A 20 0.95 -4.61 6.63
N SER A 21 0.57 -5.86 6.30
CA SER A 21 1.31 -7.06 6.68
C SER A 21 2.71 -7.17 6.07
N THR A 22 3.04 -6.37 5.05
CA THR A 22 4.40 -6.38 4.49
C THR A 22 5.39 -5.60 5.33
N LEU A 23 4.93 -4.73 6.25
CA LEU A 23 5.80 -3.84 7.03
C LEU A 23 5.68 -4.02 8.54
N VAL A 24 4.49 -4.29 9.07
CA VAL A 24 4.25 -4.27 10.52
C VAL A 24 3.44 -5.47 11.01
N GLU A 25 3.74 -5.91 12.23
CA GLU A 25 3.01 -6.98 12.93
C GLU A 25 1.75 -6.49 13.64
N GLU A 26 1.76 -5.21 14.02
CA GLU A 26 0.70 -4.54 14.78
C GLU A 26 0.26 -3.29 14.04
N ALA A 27 -1.05 -3.03 14.04
CA ALA A 27 -1.61 -1.84 13.41
C ALA A 27 -2.57 -1.14 14.34
N THR A 28 -2.40 0.18 14.48
CA THR A 28 -3.41 1.06 15.08
C THR A 28 -4.13 1.78 13.96
N PHE A 29 -5.41 1.47 13.80
CA PHE A 29 -6.30 2.21 12.90
C PHE A 29 -6.91 3.38 13.65
N GLU A 30 -7.16 4.47 12.94
CA GLU A 30 -7.93 5.61 13.41
C GLU A 30 -9.19 5.72 12.57
N ALA A 31 -10.35 5.63 13.21
CA ALA A 31 -11.64 5.85 12.58
C ALA A 31 -12.23 7.16 13.09
N THR A 32 -12.70 7.98 12.15
CA THR A 32 -13.29 9.30 12.39
C THR A 32 -14.54 9.43 11.54
N VAL A 33 -15.29 10.54 11.67
CA VAL A 33 -16.41 10.82 10.76
C VAL A 33 -16.01 10.82 9.27
N GLU A 34 -14.75 11.08 8.92
CA GLU A 34 -14.28 11.12 7.54
C GLU A 34 -13.93 9.74 6.96
N GLY A 35 -13.67 8.73 7.81
CA GLY A 35 -13.29 7.39 7.37
C GLY A 35 -12.27 6.72 8.27
N ILE A 36 -11.59 5.70 7.74
CA ILE A 36 -10.53 4.95 8.44
C ILE A 36 -9.17 5.33 7.86
N SER A 37 -8.20 5.61 8.72
CA SER A 37 -6.81 5.82 8.34
C SER A 37 -5.88 4.83 9.07
N PHE A 38 -4.73 4.61 8.46
CA PHE A 38 -3.62 3.89 9.07
C PHE A 38 -2.32 4.51 8.59
N ARG A 39 -1.35 4.62 9.50
CA ARG A 39 0.02 4.93 9.16
C ARG A 39 0.95 4.05 9.97
N GLY A 40 1.92 3.44 9.29
CA GLY A 40 2.91 2.59 9.91
C GLY A 40 4.21 2.61 9.14
N MET A 41 5.31 2.50 9.88
CA MET A 41 6.66 2.44 9.36
C MET A 41 7.27 1.12 9.80
N ASP A 42 8.11 0.54 8.95
CA ASP A 42 8.81 -0.69 9.28
C ASP A 42 9.83 -0.47 10.41
N PRO A 43 10.26 -1.53 11.14
CA PRO A 43 11.20 -1.38 12.26
C PRO A 43 12.52 -0.70 11.87
N SER A 44 12.97 -0.85 10.63
CA SER A 44 14.22 -0.24 10.15
C SER A 44 14.09 1.21 9.71
N HIS A 45 12.86 1.77 9.70
CA HIS A 45 12.56 3.14 9.30
C HIS A 45 12.90 3.45 7.83
N VAL A 46 12.85 2.44 6.97
CA VAL A 46 13.17 2.50 5.53
C VAL A 46 11.90 2.65 4.69
N ALA A 47 10.78 2.06 5.13
CA ALA A 47 9.53 2.02 4.39
C ALA A 47 8.34 2.46 5.27
N LEU A 48 7.38 3.17 4.65
CA LEU A 48 6.18 3.68 5.31
C LEU A 48 4.94 3.39 4.46
N ILE A 49 3.87 2.93 5.11
CA ILE A 49 2.53 2.83 4.53
C ILE A 49 1.64 3.91 5.14
N ASP A 50 0.94 4.65 4.29
CA ASP A 50 -0.09 5.62 4.65
C ASP A 50 -1.37 5.30 3.88
N ILE A 51 -2.43 5.00 4.64
CA ILE A 51 -3.73 4.59 4.12
C ILE A 51 -4.75 5.62 4.55
N SER A 52 -5.57 6.05 3.59
CA SER A 52 -6.73 6.90 3.82
C SER A 52 -7.93 6.27 3.13
N TRP A 53 -8.91 5.83 3.90
CA TRP A 53 -10.09 5.13 3.41
C TRP A 53 -11.36 5.93 3.76
N PRO A 54 -11.85 6.77 2.84
CA PRO A 54 -12.95 7.69 3.13
C PRO A 54 -14.25 6.92 3.38
N ASN A 55 -15.11 7.49 4.24
CA ASN A 55 -16.42 6.93 4.58
C ASN A 55 -17.30 6.63 3.35
N SER A 56 -17.15 7.41 2.28
CA SER A 56 -17.90 7.31 1.04
C SER A 56 -17.56 6.08 0.20
N ALA A 57 -16.46 5.40 0.52
CA ALA A 57 -16.04 4.18 -0.14
C ALA A 57 -16.65 2.91 0.50
N PHE A 58 -17.30 3.03 1.65
CA PHE A 58 -17.97 1.93 2.34
C PHE A 58 -19.43 1.82 1.89
N GLU A 59 -19.99 0.60 1.93
CA GLU A 59 -21.44 0.38 1.76
C GLU A 59 -22.21 1.05 2.90
N LYS A 60 -21.69 0.94 4.13
CA LYS A 60 -22.21 1.62 5.32
C LYS A 60 -21.06 2.05 6.22
N TYR A 61 -21.17 3.24 6.79
CA TYR A 61 -20.20 3.77 7.72
C TYR A 61 -20.91 4.57 8.80
N SER A 62 -20.55 4.35 10.06
CA SER A 62 -21.01 5.10 11.23
C SER A 62 -19.85 5.26 12.20
N CYS A 63 -19.60 6.48 12.65
CA CYS A 63 -18.57 6.78 13.65
C CYS A 63 -19.01 8.04 14.40
N ASP A 64 -19.50 7.86 15.63
CA ASP A 64 -20.01 8.98 16.44
C ASP A 64 -18.91 9.83 17.07
N SER A 65 -17.70 9.26 17.19
CA SER A 65 -16.54 9.86 17.85
C SER A 65 -15.27 9.19 17.37
N ASP A 66 -14.19 9.97 17.26
CA ASP A 66 -12.87 9.46 16.88
C ASP A 66 -12.44 8.31 17.79
N ILE A 67 -12.06 7.19 17.18
CA ILE A 67 -11.63 5.98 17.87
C ILE A 67 -10.34 5.46 17.26
N LYS A 68 -9.40 5.10 18.13
CA LYS A 68 -8.19 4.35 17.77
C LYS A 68 -8.33 2.92 18.22
N PHE A 69 -8.03 1.98 17.35
CA PHE A 69 -8.10 0.56 17.67
C PHE A 69 -6.89 -0.20 17.13
N GLY A 70 -6.18 -0.86 18.05
CA GLY A 70 -5.02 -1.67 17.77
C GLY A 70 -5.40 -3.13 17.49
N VAL A 71 -4.77 -3.75 16.49
CA VAL A 71 -4.94 -5.18 16.17
C VAL A 71 -3.60 -5.84 15.83
N ARG A 72 -3.52 -7.15 16.12
CA ARG A 72 -2.48 -8.03 15.59
C ARG A 72 -2.80 -8.37 14.13
N ILE A 73 -1.91 -8.01 13.22
CA ILE A 73 -2.17 -8.12 11.78
C ILE A 73 -2.27 -9.56 11.32
N ASP A 74 -1.46 -10.46 11.87
CA ASP A 74 -1.51 -11.88 11.53
C ASP A 74 -2.85 -12.52 11.95
N GLU A 75 -3.37 -12.17 13.12
CA GLU A 75 -4.67 -12.62 13.61
C GLU A 75 -5.82 -12.06 12.77
N PHE A 76 -5.80 -10.75 12.51
CA PHE A 76 -6.86 -10.12 11.72
C PHE A 76 -6.85 -10.64 10.27
N SER A 77 -5.67 -10.81 9.67
CA SER A 77 -5.50 -11.40 8.34
C SER A 77 -6.10 -12.80 8.24
N LYS A 78 -5.92 -13.65 9.27
CA LYS A 78 -6.51 -15.01 9.30
C LYS A 78 -8.03 -14.99 9.22
N LEU A 79 -8.69 -13.97 9.78
CA LEU A 79 -10.15 -13.79 9.71
C LEU A 79 -10.58 -13.28 8.33
N ILE A 80 -9.97 -12.18 7.85
CA ILE A 80 -10.29 -11.55 6.58
C ILE A 80 -10.13 -12.53 5.40
N LYS A 81 -9.13 -13.42 5.45
CA LYS A 81 -8.90 -14.47 4.45
C LYS A 81 -10.01 -15.53 4.36
N ARG A 82 -10.96 -15.58 5.31
CA ARG A 82 -12.12 -16.49 5.29
C ARG A 82 -13.32 -15.94 4.51
N ALA A 83 -13.24 -14.69 4.06
CA ALA A 83 -14.23 -14.10 3.18
C ALA A 83 -14.05 -14.57 1.74
N GLU A 84 -15.13 -14.97 1.10
CA GLU A 84 -15.17 -15.15 -0.35
C GLU A 84 -15.18 -13.79 -1.06
N LYS A 85 -14.78 -13.77 -2.33
CA LYS A 85 -14.54 -12.51 -3.08
C LYS A 85 -15.72 -11.52 -2.96
N SER A 86 -16.94 -11.99 -3.17
CA SER A 86 -18.17 -11.18 -3.15
C SER A 86 -18.77 -10.93 -1.76
N GLU A 87 -18.21 -11.47 -0.68
CA GLU A 87 -18.74 -11.26 0.67
C GLU A 87 -18.34 -9.88 1.20
N SER A 88 -19.30 -9.10 1.69
CA SER A 88 -19.02 -7.89 2.48
C SER A 88 -18.36 -8.26 3.81
N ILE A 89 -17.50 -7.38 4.31
CA ILE A 89 -16.93 -7.45 5.66
C ILE A 89 -17.36 -6.22 6.43
N GLU A 90 -17.98 -6.44 7.58
CA GLU A 90 -18.36 -5.39 8.52
C GLU A 90 -17.53 -5.52 9.79
N ILE A 91 -16.91 -4.41 10.21
CA ILE A 91 -16.23 -4.31 11.49
C ILE A 91 -16.97 -3.34 12.40
N ASN A 92 -17.03 -3.64 13.69
CA ASN A 92 -17.56 -2.72 14.70
C ASN A 92 -16.84 -2.90 16.04
N ILE A 93 -16.84 -1.82 16.84
CA ILE A 93 -16.36 -1.83 18.22
C ILE A 93 -17.52 -1.35 19.08
N SER A 94 -18.01 -2.25 19.93
CA SER A 94 -19.15 -1.99 20.81
C SER A 94 -18.77 -2.21 22.28
N GLU A 95 -19.76 -2.21 23.18
CA GLU A 95 -19.63 -2.08 24.63
C GLU A 95 -18.63 -3.05 25.31
N ASP A 96 -18.30 -4.19 24.68
CA ASP A 96 -17.32 -5.15 25.18
C ASP A 96 -15.85 -4.79 24.86
N SER A 97 -15.61 -3.65 24.22
CA SER A 97 -14.27 -3.18 23.80
C SER A 97 -13.49 -4.20 22.97
N MET A 98 -14.20 -5.05 22.21
CA MET A 98 -13.62 -5.98 21.25
C MET A 98 -13.90 -5.52 19.82
N LEU A 99 -13.06 -5.98 18.88
CA LEU A 99 -13.35 -5.81 17.45
C LEU A 99 -14.23 -6.98 17.00
N HIS A 100 -15.46 -6.65 16.61
CA HIS A 100 -16.39 -7.61 16.01
C HIS A 100 -16.20 -7.58 14.50
N VAL A 101 -16.09 -8.75 13.89
CA VAL A 101 -15.93 -8.90 12.44
C VAL A 101 -17.05 -9.81 11.93
N SER A 102 -17.94 -9.26 11.10
CA SER A 102 -18.98 -10.01 10.41
C SER A 102 -18.61 -10.18 8.95
N ILE A 103 -18.65 -11.41 8.45
CA ILE A 103 -18.35 -11.74 7.05
C ILE A 103 -19.59 -12.39 6.42
N GLY A 104 -20.07 -11.80 5.34
CA GLY A 104 -21.30 -12.24 4.69
C GLY A 104 -22.48 -12.25 5.66
N LYS A 105 -23.27 -13.33 5.66
CA LYS A 105 -24.49 -13.44 6.50
C LYS A 105 -24.29 -14.22 7.80
N ASN A 106 -23.31 -15.13 7.85
CA ASN A 106 -23.31 -16.22 8.84
C ASN A 106 -22.06 -16.25 9.72
N LYS A 107 -20.97 -15.60 9.32
CA LYS A 107 -19.69 -15.69 10.03
C LYS A 107 -19.53 -14.45 10.93
N LYS A 108 -19.41 -14.67 12.23
CA LYS A 108 -19.19 -13.61 13.23
C LYS A 108 -18.01 -13.98 14.11
N TYR A 109 -17.05 -13.07 14.21
CA TYR A 109 -15.85 -13.22 15.03
C TYR A 109 -15.74 -12.06 16.01
N LYS A 110 -15.06 -12.31 17.14
CA LYS A 110 -14.62 -11.28 18.07
C LYS A 110 -13.13 -11.42 18.30
N MET A 111 -12.40 -10.32 18.24
CA MET A 111 -10.96 -10.27 18.51
C MET A 111 -10.69 -9.25 19.62
N ARG A 112 -9.69 -9.55 20.44
CA ARG A 112 -9.22 -8.59 21.45
C ARG A 112 -8.44 -7.48 20.77
N LEU A 113 -8.72 -6.25 21.16
CA LEU A 113 -7.89 -5.11 20.78
C LEU A 113 -6.57 -5.16 21.54
N ILE A 114 -5.50 -4.68 20.92
CA ILE A 114 -4.22 -4.42 21.59
C ILE A 114 -4.09 -2.93 21.89
N GLU A 115 -3.30 -2.62 22.91
CA GLU A 115 -2.93 -1.23 23.19
C GLU A 115 -2.11 -0.67 22.04
N SER A 116 -2.34 0.61 21.72
CA SER A 116 -1.62 1.26 20.64
C SER A 116 -0.17 1.48 21.03
N SER A 117 0.75 0.91 20.25
CA SER A 117 2.19 1.21 20.27
C SER A 117 2.58 2.26 19.22
N ALA A 118 1.60 2.81 18.48
CA ALA A 118 1.85 3.68 17.34
C ALA A 118 2.35 5.06 17.79
N SER A 119 3.55 5.42 17.32
CA SER A 119 4.07 6.79 17.42
C SER A 119 3.53 7.65 16.27
N ASP A 120 3.31 8.93 16.54
CA ASP A 120 2.94 9.89 15.50
C ASP A 120 4.06 9.98 14.46
N THR A 121 3.88 9.31 13.33
CA THR A 121 4.82 9.35 12.21
C THR A 121 4.37 10.44 11.24
N PRO A 122 5.11 11.55 11.08
CA PRO A 122 4.71 12.60 10.15
C PRO A 122 4.83 12.12 8.70
N LEU A 123 3.89 12.55 7.85
CA LEU A 123 4.01 12.32 6.41
C LEU A 123 5.18 13.13 5.83
N PRO A 124 6.00 12.53 4.96
CA PRO A 124 7.04 13.26 4.28
C PRO A 124 6.43 14.25 3.28
N LYS A 125 6.75 15.55 3.43
CA LYS A 125 6.35 16.60 2.50
C LYS A 125 7.38 16.67 1.36
N ILE A 126 7.24 15.79 0.38
CA ILE A 126 8.17 15.70 -0.75
C ILE A 126 7.52 16.25 -2.01
N SER A 127 8.23 17.17 -2.68
CA SER A 127 7.95 17.52 -4.07
C SER A 127 8.72 16.59 -4.98
N TYR A 128 7.99 15.97 -5.91
CA TYR A 128 8.51 14.99 -6.85
C TYR A 128 8.67 15.59 -8.24
N ASP A 129 9.83 15.33 -8.84
CA ASP A 129 10.20 15.79 -10.16
C ASP A 129 9.74 14.83 -11.28
N SER A 130 9.47 13.57 -10.94
CA SER A 130 9.02 12.55 -11.88
C SER A 130 7.79 11.81 -11.37
N LYS A 131 6.85 11.57 -12.28
CA LYS A 131 5.66 10.74 -12.09
C LYS A 131 5.51 9.80 -13.28
N ILE A 132 5.38 8.51 -12.99
CA ILE A 132 5.07 7.48 -13.99
C ILE A 132 3.84 6.70 -13.54
N ALA A 133 2.96 6.36 -14.48
CA ALA A 133 1.83 5.47 -14.23
C ALA A 133 1.86 4.28 -15.18
N LEU A 134 1.64 3.09 -14.65
CA LEU A 134 1.56 1.85 -15.41
C LEU A 134 0.62 0.85 -14.73
N SER A 135 0.22 -0.19 -15.45
CA SER A 135 -0.58 -1.25 -14.84
C SER A 135 0.21 -1.97 -13.74
N SER A 136 -0.48 -2.40 -12.68
CA SER A 136 0.19 -3.13 -11.59
C SER A 136 0.87 -4.41 -12.08
N THR A 137 0.24 -5.12 -13.02
CA THR A 137 0.79 -6.34 -13.62
C THR A 137 2.07 -6.07 -14.39
N ARG A 138 2.19 -4.92 -15.07
CA ARG A 138 3.43 -4.56 -15.78
C ARG A 138 4.54 -4.24 -14.80
N PHE A 139 4.25 -3.51 -13.74
CA PHE A 139 5.25 -3.18 -12.71
C PHE A 139 5.76 -4.46 -12.01
N ASP A 140 4.87 -5.36 -11.60
CA ASP A 140 5.25 -6.65 -10.99
C ASP A 140 6.19 -7.48 -11.88
N LYS A 141 5.89 -7.57 -13.20
CA LYS A 141 6.77 -8.23 -14.16
C LYS A 141 8.14 -7.56 -14.26
N ILE A 142 8.19 -6.23 -14.32
CA ILE A 142 9.45 -5.47 -14.36
C ILE A 142 10.28 -5.79 -13.12
N LEU A 143 9.68 -5.78 -11.92
CA LEU A 143 10.41 -6.11 -10.69
C LEU A 143 10.96 -7.54 -10.73
N GLY A 144 10.16 -8.51 -11.19
CA GLY A 144 10.60 -9.90 -11.34
C GLY A 144 11.72 -10.08 -12.36
N ASP A 145 11.68 -9.38 -13.49
CA ASP A 145 12.72 -9.43 -14.51
C ASP A 145 14.06 -8.86 -13.98
N ILE A 146 14.01 -7.76 -13.21
CA ILE A 146 15.20 -7.16 -12.60
C ILE A 146 15.75 -8.01 -11.43
N GLU A 147 14.87 -8.63 -10.63
CA GLU A 147 15.23 -9.51 -9.49
C GLU A 147 16.08 -10.72 -9.91
N VAL A 148 16.07 -11.11 -11.19
CA VAL A 148 16.94 -12.18 -11.72
C VAL A 148 18.43 -11.87 -11.57
N VAL A 149 18.80 -10.58 -11.64
CA VAL A 149 20.21 -10.15 -11.69
C VAL A 149 20.61 -9.15 -10.62
N SER A 150 19.64 -8.53 -9.91
CA SER A 150 19.91 -7.48 -8.93
C SER A 150 18.99 -7.58 -7.71
N ASP A 151 19.44 -7.03 -6.59
CA ASP A 151 18.66 -6.86 -5.35
C ASP A 151 18.06 -5.44 -5.24
N TYR A 152 18.27 -4.58 -6.24
CA TYR A 152 17.67 -3.25 -6.34
C TYR A 152 17.09 -2.98 -7.72
N LEU A 153 16.20 -1.99 -7.73
CA LEU A 153 15.68 -1.35 -8.92
C LEU A 153 16.20 0.08 -8.99
N SER A 154 16.92 0.42 -10.06
CA SER A 154 17.19 1.78 -10.49
C SER A 154 16.10 2.24 -11.45
N ILE A 155 15.49 3.38 -11.17
CA ILE A 155 14.49 4.02 -12.04
C ILE A 155 15.09 5.33 -12.53
N LYS A 156 15.21 5.48 -13.85
CA LYS A 156 15.63 6.72 -14.50
C LYS A 156 14.54 7.24 -15.41
N THR A 157 14.26 8.53 -15.34
CA THR A 157 13.20 9.17 -16.13
C THR A 157 13.74 10.36 -16.91
N THR A 158 13.30 10.46 -18.17
CA THR A 158 13.48 11.63 -19.05
C THR A 158 12.11 12.12 -19.52
N SER A 159 12.05 13.20 -20.32
CA SER A 159 10.76 13.69 -20.85
C SER A 159 10.05 12.68 -21.78
N GLU A 160 10.81 11.73 -22.35
CA GLU A 160 10.35 10.82 -23.40
C GLU A 160 10.29 9.35 -22.97
N ASN A 161 10.99 8.95 -21.90
CA ASN A 161 11.06 7.55 -21.50
C ASN A 161 11.30 7.35 -19.99
N VAL A 162 11.04 6.13 -19.55
CA VAL A 162 11.49 5.59 -18.27
C VAL A 162 12.33 4.33 -18.51
N GLU A 163 13.46 4.26 -17.83
CA GLU A 163 14.35 3.11 -17.78
C GLU A 163 14.27 2.49 -16.38
N PHE A 164 14.05 1.18 -16.34
CA PHE A 164 14.17 0.34 -15.16
C PHE A 164 15.40 -0.54 -15.32
N SER A 165 16.34 -0.50 -14.38
CA SER A 165 17.57 -1.27 -14.48
C SER A 165 18.01 -1.83 -13.13
N GLY A 166 18.86 -2.84 -13.18
CA GLY A 166 19.49 -3.41 -12.01
C GLY A 166 20.75 -4.16 -12.42
N LYS A 167 21.73 -4.19 -11.52
CA LYS A 167 23.02 -4.85 -11.73
C LYS A 167 23.45 -5.61 -10.49
N GLY A 168 24.07 -6.77 -10.70
CA GLY A 168 24.68 -7.59 -9.67
C GLY A 168 25.86 -8.39 -10.23
N ASP A 169 26.31 -9.39 -9.49
CA ASP A 169 27.50 -10.18 -9.86
C ASP A 169 27.29 -11.04 -11.12
N SER A 170 26.05 -11.48 -11.35
CA SER A 170 25.69 -12.37 -12.46
C SER A 170 25.44 -11.62 -13.77
N GLY A 171 25.25 -10.30 -13.73
CA GLY A 171 24.97 -9.48 -14.91
C GLY A 171 24.16 -8.22 -14.60
N GLU A 172 23.56 -7.67 -15.65
CA GLU A 172 22.72 -6.49 -15.61
C GLU A 172 21.46 -6.69 -16.47
N ALA A 173 20.38 -6.01 -16.10
CA ALA A 173 19.12 -6.00 -16.83
C ALA A 173 18.61 -4.57 -16.97
N THR A 174 18.04 -4.28 -18.13
CA THR A 174 17.48 -2.96 -18.47
C THR A 174 16.19 -3.13 -19.24
N ILE A 175 15.14 -2.45 -18.81
CA ILE A 175 13.82 -2.39 -19.43
C ILE A 175 13.48 -0.93 -19.69
N ASN A 176 13.22 -0.58 -20.95
CA ASN A 176 12.91 0.77 -21.37
C ASN A 176 11.46 0.85 -21.84
N LEU A 177 10.70 1.82 -21.32
CA LEU A 177 9.35 2.15 -21.78
C LEU A 177 9.34 3.57 -22.34
N GLU A 178 8.88 3.70 -23.58
CA GLU A 178 8.73 4.99 -24.24
C GLU A 178 7.35 5.61 -23.98
N LYS A 179 7.30 6.92 -23.96
CA LYS A 179 6.08 7.71 -23.87
C LYS A 179 5.14 7.41 -25.02
N GLY A 180 3.86 7.21 -24.71
CA GLY A 180 2.82 6.94 -25.72
C GLY A 180 2.68 5.46 -26.10
N THR A 181 3.43 4.57 -25.45
CA THR A 181 3.19 3.12 -25.53
C THR A 181 2.04 2.70 -24.63
N GLU A 182 1.34 1.61 -24.96
CA GLU A 182 0.26 1.07 -24.10
C GLU A 182 0.77 0.60 -22.72
N GLU A 183 2.07 0.34 -22.60
CA GLU A 183 2.69 -0.11 -21.36
C GLU A 183 2.91 1.03 -20.36
N LEU A 184 2.97 2.28 -20.82
CA LEU A 184 3.20 3.48 -20.02
C LEU A 184 2.00 4.43 -20.10
N GLN A 185 1.14 4.35 -19.08
CA GLN A 185 -0.12 5.09 -19.02
C GLN A 185 0.09 6.60 -18.84
N GLU A 186 1.12 6.98 -18.08
CA GLU A 186 1.49 8.38 -17.87
C GLU A 186 3.00 8.50 -17.65
N ILE A 187 3.58 9.58 -18.16
CA ILE A 187 4.91 10.07 -17.77
C ILE A 187 4.87 11.60 -17.71
N SER A 188 5.24 12.15 -16.56
CA SER A 188 5.38 13.58 -16.32
C SER A 188 6.70 13.81 -15.60
N VAL A 189 7.56 14.63 -16.22
CA VAL A 189 8.92 14.89 -15.72
C VAL A 189 9.17 16.39 -15.79
N THR A 190 9.39 17.01 -14.61
CA THR A 190 9.84 18.40 -14.51
C THR A 190 11.37 18.48 -14.51
N GLN A 191 12.05 17.46 -13.96
CA GLN A 191 13.50 17.32 -14.00
C GLN A 191 13.86 15.83 -14.11
N GLU A 192 14.83 15.50 -14.97
CA GLU A 192 15.36 14.14 -15.05
C GLU A 192 15.78 13.64 -13.66
N SER A 193 15.34 12.44 -13.34
CA SER A 193 15.52 11.86 -12.01
C SER A 193 15.96 10.41 -12.12
N THR A 194 16.93 10.06 -11.30
CA THR A 194 17.41 8.69 -11.08
C THR A 194 17.30 8.36 -9.59
N GLY A 195 16.64 7.27 -9.24
CA GLY A 195 16.56 6.75 -7.88
C GLY A 195 16.68 5.24 -7.82
N THR A 196 17.33 4.74 -6.77
CA THR A 196 17.62 3.31 -6.56
C THR A 196 16.90 2.82 -5.32
N TYR A 197 16.20 1.68 -5.40
CA TYR A 197 15.31 1.20 -4.33
C TYR A 197 15.45 -0.32 -4.14
N SER A 198 15.34 -0.79 -2.90
CA SER A 198 15.48 -2.21 -2.58
C SER A 198 14.30 -3.04 -3.09
N LEU A 199 14.58 -4.11 -3.85
CA LEU A 199 13.56 -5.05 -4.32
C LEU A 199 12.95 -5.86 -3.17
N GLU A 200 13.67 -6.04 -2.07
CA GLU A 200 13.18 -6.71 -0.86
C GLU A 200 11.93 -6.03 -0.28
N TYR A 201 11.78 -4.72 -0.49
CA TYR A 201 10.59 -3.97 -0.08
C TYR A 201 9.56 -3.84 -1.21
N LEU A 202 10.01 -3.61 -2.45
CA LEU A 202 9.12 -3.43 -3.59
C LEU A 202 8.33 -4.70 -3.96
N ASN A 203 8.99 -5.86 -3.96
CA ASN A 203 8.36 -7.11 -4.37
C ASN A 203 7.20 -7.52 -3.44
N PRO A 204 7.35 -7.54 -2.10
CA PRO A 204 6.25 -7.89 -1.22
C PRO A 204 5.05 -6.96 -1.34
N ILE A 205 5.26 -5.63 -1.37
CA ILE A 205 4.13 -4.67 -1.41
C ILE A 205 3.38 -4.72 -2.74
N VAL A 206 4.09 -4.83 -3.86
CA VAL A 206 3.48 -4.95 -5.19
C VAL A 206 2.72 -6.27 -5.32
N LYS A 207 3.26 -7.38 -4.83
CA LYS A 207 2.54 -8.68 -4.81
C LYS A 207 1.32 -8.65 -3.89
N ALA A 208 1.39 -7.94 -2.76
CA ALA A 208 0.32 -7.86 -1.77
C ALA A 208 -0.90 -7.07 -2.25
N VAL A 209 -0.67 -5.94 -2.95
CA VAL A 209 -1.74 -5.01 -3.32
C VAL A 209 -2.05 -5.05 -4.83
N GLY A 210 -1.04 -5.38 -5.64
CA GLY A 210 -1.07 -5.22 -7.08
C GLY A 210 -2.15 -6.03 -7.80
N GLY A 211 -2.49 -7.22 -7.30
CA GLY A 211 -3.60 -8.01 -7.85
C GLY A 211 -4.99 -7.37 -7.71
N THR A 212 -5.12 -6.39 -6.80
CA THR A 212 -6.36 -5.61 -6.59
C THR A 212 -6.27 -4.19 -7.17
N ALA A 213 -5.08 -3.73 -7.53
CA ALA A 213 -4.85 -2.41 -8.09
C ALA A 213 -4.87 -2.46 -9.63
N GLY A 214 -5.70 -1.63 -10.26
CA GLY A 214 -5.73 -1.54 -11.72
C GLY A 214 -4.51 -0.79 -12.29
N SER A 215 -3.98 0.16 -11.52
CA SER A 215 -2.86 1.02 -11.90
C SER A 215 -2.02 1.34 -10.67
N ILE A 216 -0.72 1.53 -10.90
CA ILE A 216 0.26 2.00 -9.94
C ILE A 216 0.84 3.31 -10.46
N ILE A 217 0.94 4.31 -9.56
CA ILE A 217 1.63 5.57 -9.83
C ILE A 217 2.89 5.60 -8.97
N CYS A 218 4.04 5.77 -9.61
CA CYS A 218 5.33 5.94 -8.96
C CYS A 218 5.79 7.39 -9.10
N GLU A 219 6.08 8.04 -7.99
CA GLU A 219 6.60 9.42 -7.94
C GLU A 219 7.89 9.47 -7.16
N PHE A 220 8.91 10.08 -7.75
CA PHE A 220 10.24 10.13 -7.15
C PHE A 220 11.06 11.32 -7.65
N SER A 221 12.23 11.49 -7.05
CA SER A 221 13.28 12.40 -7.51
C SER A 221 14.62 11.82 -7.15
N SER A 222 15.70 12.36 -7.72
CA SER A 222 17.04 11.91 -7.34
C SER A 222 17.31 12.04 -5.84
N ALA A 223 17.81 10.93 -5.27
CA ALA A 223 18.13 10.80 -3.84
C ALA A 223 16.96 11.11 -2.86
N LYS A 224 15.70 11.00 -3.32
CA LYS A 224 14.50 11.15 -2.47
C LYS A 224 13.72 9.83 -2.38
N PRO A 225 12.88 9.64 -1.35
CA PRO A 225 12.02 8.46 -1.25
C PRO A 225 11.07 8.29 -2.43
N LEU A 226 10.95 7.09 -2.96
CA LEU A 226 9.91 6.72 -3.92
C LEU A 226 8.57 6.68 -3.21
N ARG A 227 7.56 7.33 -3.78
CA ARG A 227 6.14 7.13 -3.42
C ARG A 227 5.49 6.24 -4.47
N ILE A 228 4.81 5.20 -4.03
CA ILE A 228 3.95 4.34 -4.84
C ILE A 228 2.52 4.52 -4.37
N GLU A 229 1.63 4.96 -5.26
CA GLU A 229 0.20 4.96 -5.05
C GLU A 229 -0.43 3.75 -5.76
N PHE A 230 -1.16 2.93 -4.99
CA PHE A 230 -1.95 1.83 -5.54
C PHE A 230 -3.40 2.29 -5.76
N LYS A 231 -3.85 2.31 -7.02
CA LYS A 231 -5.25 2.64 -7.37
C LYS A 231 -6.13 1.40 -7.23
N VAL A 232 -6.70 1.23 -6.05
CA VAL A 232 -7.64 0.13 -5.73
C VAL A 232 -9.06 0.67 -5.68
N THR A 233 -9.99 0.01 -6.37
CA THR A 233 -11.41 0.40 -6.39
C THR A 233 -12.01 0.36 -4.99
N ASN A 234 -12.85 1.34 -4.65
CA ASN A 234 -13.49 1.47 -3.33
C ASN A 234 -12.51 1.55 -2.15
N ILE A 235 -11.26 1.93 -2.43
CA ILE A 235 -10.30 2.37 -1.44
C ILE A 235 -9.91 3.79 -1.81
N GLY A 236 -9.76 4.67 -0.83
CA GLY A 236 -9.35 6.05 -1.10
C GLY A 236 -7.91 6.11 -1.59
N ARG A 237 -6.97 5.74 -0.70
CA ARG A 237 -5.54 5.88 -0.94
C ARG A 237 -4.75 4.84 -0.18
N ILE A 238 -3.83 4.17 -0.87
CA ILE A 238 -2.74 3.37 -0.28
C ILE A 238 -1.45 3.93 -0.85
N HIS A 239 -0.70 4.67 -0.03
CA HIS A 239 0.62 5.16 -0.36
C HIS A 239 1.68 4.32 0.34
N PHE A 240 2.68 3.90 -0.42
CA PHE A 240 3.89 3.29 0.08
C PHE A 240 5.06 4.22 -0.20
N TYR A 241 5.88 4.50 0.80
CA TYR A 241 7.08 5.31 0.67
C TYR A 241 8.29 4.43 0.95
N LEU A 242 9.32 4.53 0.11
CA LEU A 242 10.54 3.76 0.25
C LEU A 242 11.75 4.67 0.12
N ALA A 243 12.59 4.70 1.16
CA ALA A 243 13.84 5.44 1.13
C ALA A 243 14.75 4.93 -0.01
N PRO A 244 15.50 5.83 -0.67
CA PRO A 244 16.45 5.41 -1.70
C PRO A 244 17.62 4.65 -1.05
N ARG A 245 18.17 3.67 -1.78
CA ARG A 245 19.48 3.09 -1.44
C ARG A 245 20.55 4.16 -1.67
N VAL A 246 21.42 4.34 -0.69
CA VAL A 246 22.64 5.13 -0.88
C VAL A 246 23.68 4.17 -1.46
N GLU A 247 24.09 4.39 -2.70
CA GLU A 247 25.23 3.65 -3.27
C GLU A 247 26.47 3.90 -2.40
N SER A 248 27.12 2.81 -2.00
CA SER A 248 28.38 2.83 -1.25
C SER A 248 29.57 2.80 -2.21
#